data_AF-A0A7V4JN48-F1
#
_entry.id   AF-A0A7V4JN48-F1
#
_cell.length_a   1.000
_cell.length_b   1.000
_cell.length_c   1.000
_cell.angle_alpha   90.00
_cell.angle_beta   90.00
_cell.angle_gamma   90.00
#
_symmetry.space_group_name_H-M   'P 1'
#
loop_
_entity.id
_entity.type
_entity.pdbx_description
1 polymer ?
#
loop_
_entity_poly.entity_id
_entity_poly.type
_entity_poly.pdbx_seq_one_letter_code
_entity_poly.pdbx_strand_id
1 'polypeptide(L)'
;AVGMAKIFSSVPGMKSLLSYWYHFAIMFEALFILTTIDAGTRIARFVLQELLGRIYAPFGRIDWLPGNLLASAVIVFAWAYFIYTGSVTTVWPMFGTANQLLACVALTVGTSYLVNRGKAKYAWVTIVPMLFVGVTTLTAGTKNLLFLYLPQAMESTTRVQGIINLLLTVVIMICVLFILYQAVPRWIKEFIKPAK
;
A
#
# COMPACT_ATOMS: atom_id res chain seq x y z
N ALA A 1 -5.34 -16.58 -1.34
CA ALA A 1 -6.38 -17.56 -1.77
C ALA A 1 -6.99 -18.49 -0.68
N VAL A 2 -6.21 -19.19 0.16
CA VAL A 2 -6.69 -20.33 1.01
C VAL A 2 -7.77 -19.96 2.05
N GLY A 3 -7.67 -18.78 2.68
CA GLY A 3 -8.63 -18.34 3.70
C GLY A 3 -10.03 -18.09 3.17
N MET A 4 -10.17 -17.46 2.00
CA MET A 4 -11.47 -17.23 1.38
C MET A 4 -12.08 -18.53 0.86
N ALA A 5 -11.30 -19.42 0.22
CA ALA A 5 -11.79 -20.73 -0.21
C ALA A 5 -12.41 -21.53 0.94
N LYS A 6 -11.84 -21.44 2.15
CA LYS A 6 -12.38 -22.07 3.36
C LYS A 6 -13.70 -21.44 3.83
N ILE A 7 -13.84 -20.12 3.76
CA ILE A 7 -15.08 -19.40 4.10
C ILE A 7 -16.20 -19.75 3.11
N PHE A 8 -15.89 -19.78 1.81
CA PHE A 8 -16.84 -20.15 0.75
C PHE A 8 -17.19 -21.65 0.80
N SER A 9 -16.30 -22.52 1.29
CA SER A 9 -16.59 -23.95 1.50
C SER A 9 -17.66 -24.24 2.55
N SER A 10 -17.87 -23.30 3.49
CA SER A 10 -18.79 -23.42 4.62
C SER A 10 -20.24 -23.11 4.26
N VAL A 11 -20.50 -22.56 3.07
CA VAL A 11 -21.84 -22.16 2.62
C VAL A 11 -22.46 -23.28 1.77
N PRO A 12 -23.72 -23.71 2.05
CA PRO A 12 -24.36 -24.80 1.33
C PRO A 12 -24.50 -24.52 -0.17
N GLY A 13 -24.21 -25.50 -1.03
CA GLY A 13 -24.37 -25.42 -2.49
C GLY A 13 -23.13 -24.96 -3.29
N MET A 14 -22.05 -24.53 -2.62
CA MET A 14 -20.90 -23.90 -3.29
C MET A 14 -19.66 -24.81 -3.45
N LYS A 15 -19.76 -26.10 -3.09
CA LYS A 15 -18.67 -27.08 -3.19
C LYS A 15 -18.21 -27.35 -4.63
N SER A 16 -19.11 -27.27 -5.61
CA SER A 16 -18.79 -27.41 -7.04
C SER A 16 -18.05 -26.17 -7.60
N LEU A 17 -18.46 -24.96 -7.18
CA LEU A 17 -17.87 -23.69 -7.59
C LEU A 17 -16.52 -23.39 -6.91
N LEU A 18 -16.18 -24.14 -5.86
CA LEU A 18 -14.97 -23.99 -5.07
C LEU A 18 -13.68 -24.16 -5.89
N SER A 19 -13.67 -25.12 -6.83
CA SER A 19 -12.54 -25.31 -7.75
C SER A 19 -12.39 -24.11 -8.69
N TYR A 20 -13.48 -23.64 -9.28
CA TYR A 20 -13.47 -22.41 -10.10
C TYR A 20 -13.02 -21.20 -9.30
N TRP A 21 -13.48 -21.06 -8.06
CA TRP A 21 -13.13 -19.96 -7.18
C TRP A 21 -11.66 -19.99 -6.75
N TYR A 22 -11.10 -21.19 -6.55
CA TYR A 22 -9.69 -21.37 -6.27
C TYR A 22 -8.82 -20.90 -7.44
N HIS A 23 -9.14 -21.32 -8.67
CA HIS A 23 -8.43 -20.88 -9.88
C HIS A 23 -8.58 -19.38 -10.11
N PHE A 24 -9.79 -18.84 -9.95
CA PHE A 24 -10.04 -17.41 -10.05
C PHE A 24 -9.22 -16.62 -9.03
N ALA A 25 -9.20 -17.04 -7.76
CA ALA A 25 -8.48 -16.32 -6.70
C ALA A 25 -6.97 -16.33 -6.93
N ILE A 26 -6.39 -17.45 -7.36
CA ILE A 26 -4.96 -17.53 -7.68
C ILE A 26 -4.63 -16.67 -8.90
N MET A 27 -5.44 -16.73 -9.96
CA MET A 27 -5.22 -15.92 -11.16
C MET A 27 -5.36 -14.43 -10.84
N PHE A 28 -6.38 -14.03 -10.08
CA PHE A 28 -6.57 -12.65 -9.64
C PHE A 28 -5.37 -12.16 -8.81
N GLU A 29 -4.92 -12.94 -7.84
CA GLU A 29 -3.76 -12.64 -7.00
C GLU A 29 -2.49 -12.50 -7.85
N ALA A 30 -2.26 -13.42 -8.79
CA ALA A 30 -1.13 -13.39 -9.70
C ALA A 30 -1.15 -12.17 -10.65
N LEU A 31 -2.30 -11.86 -11.26
CA LEU A 31 -2.47 -10.69 -12.13
C LEU A 31 -2.29 -9.38 -11.36
N PHE A 32 -2.78 -9.34 -10.12
CA PHE A 32 -2.60 -8.19 -9.25
C PHE A 32 -1.13 -7.96 -8.88
N ILE A 33 -0.41 -9.02 -8.53
CA ILE A 33 1.04 -8.97 -8.28
C ILE A 33 1.78 -8.52 -9.55
N LEU A 34 1.46 -9.11 -10.71
CA LEU A 34 2.09 -8.78 -11.98
C LEU A 34 1.89 -7.30 -12.35
N THR A 35 0.67 -6.78 -12.18
CA THR A 35 0.35 -5.37 -12.43
C THR A 35 1.14 -4.45 -11.49
N THR A 36 1.25 -4.84 -10.22
CA THR A 36 1.99 -4.06 -9.21
C THR A 36 3.48 -4.05 -9.53
N ILE A 37 4.07 -5.19 -9.91
CA ILE A 37 5.48 -5.30 -10.28
C ILE A 37 5.78 -4.55 -11.58
N ASP A 38 4.90 -4.60 -12.59
CA ASP A 38 5.05 -3.82 -13.82
C ASP A 38 5.07 -2.32 -13.55
N ALA A 39 4.06 -1.81 -12.82
CA ALA A 39 4.00 -0.41 -12.43
C ALA A 39 5.20 0.00 -11.56
N GLY A 40 5.58 -0.85 -10.60
CA GLY A 40 6.73 -0.64 -9.73
C GLY A 40 8.05 -0.59 -10.50
N THR A 41 8.26 -1.49 -11.46
CA THR A 41 9.45 -1.52 -12.32
C THR A 41 9.56 -0.25 -13.15
N ARG A 42 8.44 0.24 -13.69
CA ARG A 42 8.38 1.49 -14.44
C ARG A 42 8.78 2.69 -13.57
N ILE A 43 8.20 2.81 -12.37
CA ILE A 43 8.50 3.92 -11.44
C ILE A 43 9.94 3.84 -10.95
N ALA A 44 10.41 2.66 -10.54
CA ALA A 44 11.75 2.45 -10.03
C ALA A 44 12.82 2.78 -11.09
N ARG A 45 12.55 2.47 -12.36
CA ARG A 45 13.39 2.89 -13.48
C ARG A 45 13.47 4.40 -13.59
N PHE A 46 12.34 5.10 -13.53
CA PHE A 46 12.32 6.56 -13.58
C PHE A 46 13.09 7.19 -12.42
N VAL A 47 12.91 6.67 -11.20
CA VAL A 47 13.66 7.12 -10.01
C VAL A 47 15.16 6.87 -10.19
N LEU A 48 15.56 5.69 -10.67
CA LEU A 48 16.96 5.37 -10.92
C LEU A 48 17.58 6.27 -12.00
N GLN A 49 16.85 6.53 -13.09
CA GLN A 49 17.29 7.44 -14.15
C GLN A 49 17.42 8.88 -13.65
N GLU A 50 16.50 9.35 -12.79
CA GLU A 50 16.58 10.68 -12.20
C GLU A 50 17.80 10.82 -11.28
N LEU A 51 18.06 9.81 -10.43
CA LEU A 51 19.23 9.79 -9.54
C LEU A 51 20.54 9.74 -10.32
N LEU A 52 20.64 8.86 -11.33
CA LEU A 52 21.82 8.75 -12.19
C LEU A 52 21.98 9.97 -13.10
N GLY A 53 20.88 10.59 -13.52
CA GLY A 53 20.88 11.81 -14.32
C GLY A 53 21.52 13.00 -13.63
N ARG A 54 21.49 13.04 -12.28
CA ARG A 54 22.20 14.06 -11.48
C ARG A 54 23.72 13.85 -11.47
N ILE A 55 24.20 12.63 -11.69
CA ILE A 55 25.64 12.30 -11.71
C ILE A 55 26.17 12.33 -13.16
N TYR A 56 25.36 11.86 -14.12
CA TYR A 56 25.70 11.79 -15.54
C TYR A 56 24.51 12.26 -16.39
N ALA A 57 24.63 13.45 -16.99
CA ALA A 57 23.55 14.13 -17.70
C ALA A 57 22.80 13.29 -18.77
N PRO A 58 23.46 12.38 -19.54
CA PRO A 58 22.75 11.50 -20.47
C PRO A 58 21.76 10.51 -19.83
N PHE A 59 21.96 10.09 -18.57
CA PHE A 59 21.01 9.22 -17.86
C PHE A 59 19.71 9.94 -17.47
N GLY A 60 19.72 11.28 -17.44
CA GLY A 60 18.52 12.09 -17.22
C GLY A 60 17.61 12.19 -18.45
N ARG A 61 18.06 11.73 -19.63
CA ARG A 61 17.23 11.67 -20.85
C ARG A 61 16.46 10.35 -20.86
N ILE A 62 15.16 10.44 -20.61
CA ILE A 62 14.27 9.26 -20.55
C ILE A 62 14.26 8.49 -21.89
N ASP A 63 14.43 9.20 -23.01
CA ASP A 63 14.44 8.64 -24.36
C ASP A 63 15.78 8.01 -24.78
N TRP A 64 16.81 8.09 -23.93
CA TRP A 64 18.12 7.51 -24.24
C TRP A 64 18.09 5.97 -24.06
N LEU A 65 17.95 5.26 -25.18
CA LEU A 65 17.81 3.81 -25.25
C LEU A 65 18.80 3.02 -24.37
N PRO A 66 20.13 3.29 -24.40
CA PRO A 66 21.10 2.57 -23.58
C PRO A 66 20.86 2.78 -22.07
N GLY A 67 20.60 4.01 -21.65
CA GLY A 67 20.33 4.32 -20.25
C GLY A 67 19.00 3.72 -19.77
N ASN A 68 18.00 3.71 -20.64
CA ASN A 68 16.71 3.07 -20.39
C ASN A 68 16.84 1.54 -20.23
N LEU A 69 17.59 0.89 -21.11
CA LEU A 69 17.81 -0.55 -21.07
C LEU A 69 18.61 -0.96 -19.83
N LEU A 70 19.69 -0.22 -19.51
CA LEU A 70 20.51 -0.48 -18.32
C LEU A 70 19.72 -0.27 -17.03
N ALA A 71 18.99 0.85 -16.91
CA ALA A 71 18.16 1.10 -15.73
C ALA A 71 17.06 0.03 -15.58
N SER A 72 16.41 -0.37 -16.68
CA SER A 72 15.42 -1.45 -16.66
C SER A 72 16.04 -2.78 -16.23
N ALA A 73 17.20 -3.15 -16.79
CA ALA A 73 17.89 -4.38 -16.43
C ALA A 73 18.24 -4.42 -14.94
N VAL A 74 18.79 -3.32 -14.40
CA VAL A 74 19.13 -3.21 -12.96
C VAL A 74 17.89 -3.44 -12.09
N ILE A 75 16.77 -2.80 -12.41
CA ILE A 75 15.53 -2.95 -11.63
C ILE A 75 14.95 -4.36 -11.75
N VAL A 76 14.96 -4.97 -12.94
CA VAL A 76 14.50 -6.34 -13.15
C VAL A 76 15.38 -7.34 -12.39
N PHE A 77 16.71 -7.15 -12.40
CA PHE A 77 17.62 -7.96 -11.60
C PHE A 77 17.38 -7.80 -10.10
N ALA A 78 17.06 -6.59 -9.62
CA ALA A 78 16.70 -6.36 -8.22
C ALA A 78 15.42 -7.11 -7.82
N TRP A 79 14.40 -7.15 -8.69
CA TRP A 79 13.21 -7.97 -8.48
C TRP A 79 13.53 -9.47 -8.47
N ALA A 80 14.34 -9.95 -9.42
CA ALA A 80 14.77 -11.35 -9.47
C ALA A 80 15.54 -11.74 -8.19
N TYR A 81 16.38 -10.84 -7.68
CA TYR A 81 17.08 -11.02 -6.42
C TYR A 81 16.10 -11.14 -5.24
N PHE A 82 15.07 -10.30 -5.15
CA PHE A 82 14.06 -10.42 -4.09
C PHE A 82 13.27 -11.73 -4.13
N ILE A 83 13.01 -12.26 -5.33
CA ILE A 83 12.39 -13.58 -5.48
C ILE A 83 13.35 -14.66 -4.98
N TYR A 84 14.63 -14.58 -5.35
CA TYR A 84 15.65 -15.54 -4.94
C TYR A 84 15.88 -15.55 -3.41
N THR A 85 15.87 -14.39 -2.76
CA THR A 85 16.06 -14.30 -1.29
C THR A 85 14.80 -14.64 -0.48
N GLY A 86 13.64 -14.79 -1.11
CA GLY A 86 12.37 -15.03 -0.42
C GLY A 86 11.84 -13.82 0.37
N SER A 87 12.40 -12.64 0.15
CA SER A 87 12.05 -11.41 0.88
C SER A 87 10.64 -10.88 0.60
N VAL A 88 9.95 -11.44 -0.40
CA VAL A 88 8.62 -11.04 -0.89
C VAL A 88 7.54 -11.06 0.21
N THR A 89 7.62 -12.01 1.14
CA THR A 89 6.66 -12.16 2.25
C THR A 89 6.65 -10.98 3.21
N THR A 90 7.72 -10.18 3.25
CA THR A 90 7.84 -9.00 4.12
C THR A 90 7.37 -7.70 3.46
N VAL A 91 7.42 -7.64 2.12
CA VAL A 91 6.95 -6.50 1.32
C VAL A 91 5.43 -6.47 1.26
N TRP A 92 4.80 -7.65 1.19
CA TRP A 92 3.35 -7.76 1.02
C TRP A 92 2.52 -7.12 2.15
N PRO A 93 2.87 -7.31 3.44
CA PRO A 93 2.19 -6.62 4.52
C PRO A 93 2.33 -5.09 4.44
N MET A 94 3.49 -4.57 4.01
CA MET A 94 3.70 -3.13 3.84
C MET A 94 2.90 -2.56 2.66
N PHE A 95 2.85 -3.30 1.56
CA PHE A 95 2.02 -2.94 0.43
C PHE A 95 0.53 -2.89 0.81
N GLY A 96 0.06 -3.86 1.61
CA GLY A 96 -1.28 -3.84 2.17
C GLY A 96 -1.57 -2.62 3.05
N THR A 97 -0.66 -2.25 3.95
CA THR A 97 -0.84 -1.06 4.82
C THR A 97 -0.80 0.25 4.02
N ALA A 98 0.05 0.35 2.99
CA ALA A 98 0.10 1.52 2.11
C ALA A 98 -1.22 1.73 1.34
N ASN A 99 -1.84 0.67 0.84
CA ASN A 99 -3.13 0.76 0.16
C ASN A 99 -4.25 1.19 1.10
N GLN A 100 -4.22 0.73 2.35
CA GLN A 100 -5.21 1.16 3.35
C GLN A 100 -5.01 2.64 3.75
N LEU A 101 -3.76 3.12 3.82
CA LEU A 101 -3.47 4.55 3.97
C LEU A 101 -4.08 5.36 2.81
N LEU A 102 -3.91 4.93 1.56
CA LEU A 102 -4.51 5.60 0.39
C LEU A 102 -6.04 5.63 0.48
N ALA A 103 -6.66 4.52 0.91
CA ALA A 103 -8.11 4.48 1.14
C ALA A 103 -8.52 5.46 2.24
N CYS A 104 -7.75 5.57 3.33
CA CYS A 104 -8.00 6.55 4.40
C CYS A 104 -7.92 7.99 3.88
N VAL A 105 -6.92 8.32 3.05
CA VAL A 105 -6.81 9.64 2.38
C VAL A 105 -8.02 9.90 1.49
N ALA A 106 -8.40 8.94 0.64
CA ALA A 106 -9.53 9.09 -0.27
C ALA A 106 -10.84 9.35 0.48
N LEU A 107 -11.09 8.60 1.56
CA LEU A 107 -12.27 8.80 2.41
C LEU A 107 -12.23 10.12 3.19
N THR A 108 -11.05 10.57 3.60
CA THR A 108 -10.86 11.89 4.22
C THR A 108 -11.19 13.01 3.24
N VAL A 109 -10.71 12.92 1.99
CA VAL A 109 -11.02 13.88 0.92
C VAL A 109 -12.52 13.84 0.60
N GLY A 110 -13.11 12.66 0.47
CA GLY A 110 -14.55 12.50 0.24
C GLY A 110 -15.41 13.10 1.35
N THR A 111 -15.02 12.89 2.60
CA THR A 111 -15.66 13.51 3.77
C THR A 111 -15.56 15.03 3.72
N SER A 112 -14.37 15.56 3.46
CA SER A 112 -14.13 17.00 3.33
C SER A 112 -14.95 17.62 2.20
N TYR A 113 -15.09 16.91 1.08
CA TYR A 113 -15.92 17.33 -0.04
C TYR A 113 -17.42 17.42 0.32
N LEU A 114 -17.96 16.41 1.03
CA LEU A 114 -19.35 16.39 1.48
C LEU A 114 -19.66 17.53 2.46
N VAL A 115 -18.76 17.75 3.43
CA VAL A 115 -18.89 18.82 4.42
C VAL A 115 -18.86 20.19 3.76
N ASN A 116 -17.89 20.44 2.87
CA ASN A 116 -17.75 21.73 2.17
C ASN A 116 -18.93 22.07 1.24
N ARG A 117 -19.71 21.07 0.79
CA ARG A 117 -20.91 21.25 -0.04
C ARG A 117 -22.20 21.38 0.78
N GLY A 118 -22.10 21.55 2.11
CA GLY A 118 -23.26 21.67 3.00
C GLY A 118 -24.03 20.35 3.19
N LYS A 119 -23.51 19.22 2.68
CA LYS A 119 -24.12 17.89 2.79
C LYS A 119 -23.59 17.14 4.01
N ALA A 120 -23.32 17.86 5.10
CA ALA A 120 -22.70 17.34 6.32
C ALA A 120 -23.51 16.18 6.95
N LYS A 121 -24.85 16.17 6.77
CA LYS A 121 -25.72 15.06 7.17
C LYS A 121 -25.41 13.70 6.53
N TYR A 122 -24.72 13.66 5.40
CA TYR A 122 -24.30 12.43 4.72
C TYR A 122 -22.83 12.06 4.97
N ALA A 123 -22.07 12.89 5.71
CA ALA A 123 -20.65 12.67 5.96
C ALA A 123 -20.37 11.37 6.75
N TRP A 124 -21.35 10.84 7.48
CA TRP A 124 -21.20 9.56 8.19
C TRP A 124 -20.90 8.39 7.25
N VAL A 125 -21.39 8.45 6.00
CA VAL A 125 -21.17 7.40 4.98
C VAL A 125 -19.68 7.24 4.64
N THR A 126 -18.90 8.32 4.73
CA THR A 126 -17.46 8.29 4.49
C THR A 126 -16.64 8.19 5.78
N ILE A 127 -17.11 8.79 6.88
CA ILE A 127 -16.41 8.77 8.19
C ILE A 127 -16.40 7.37 8.79
N VAL A 128 -17.51 6.62 8.75
CA VAL A 128 -17.58 5.29 9.37
C VAL A 128 -16.59 4.31 8.71
N PRO A 129 -16.57 4.14 7.37
CA PRO A 129 -15.55 3.34 6.70
C PRO A 129 -14.13 3.87 6.94
N MET A 130 -13.94 5.19 7.02
CA MET A 130 -12.62 5.79 7.25
C MET A 130 -12.07 5.40 8.62
N LEU A 131 -12.89 5.47 9.67
CA LEU A 131 -12.50 5.07 11.02
C LEU A 131 -12.19 3.58 11.08
N PHE A 132 -13.01 2.75 10.43
CA PHE A 132 -12.76 1.31 10.35
C PHE A 132 -11.42 1.00 9.67
N VAL A 133 -11.19 1.56 8.48
CA VAL A 133 -9.93 1.38 7.76
C VAL A 133 -8.77 1.93 8.58
N GLY A 134 -8.87 3.15 9.13
CA GLY A 134 -7.82 3.75 9.95
C GLY A 134 -7.42 2.90 11.17
N VAL A 135 -8.41 2.40 11.93
CA VAL A 135 -8.15 1.53 13.09
C VAL A 135 -7.53 0.21 12.66
N THR A 136 -8.05 -0.42 11.60
CA THR A 136 -7.48 -1.69 11.11
C THR A 136 -6.06 -1.50 10.56
N THR A 137 -5.76 -0.39 9.89
CA THR A 137 -4.40 -0.06 9.43
C THR A 137 -3.43 0.17 10.58
N LEU A 138 -3.82 0.92 11.61
CA LEU A 138 -2.97 1.14 12.79
C LEU A 138 -2.73 -0.17 13.55
N THR A 139 -3.75 -1.01 13.68
CA THR A 139 -3.62 -2.32 14.33
C THR A 139 -2.72 -3.26 13.53
N ALA A 140 -2.93 -3.36 12.21
CA ALA A 140 -2.11 -4.20 11.33
C ALA A 140 -0.67 -3.69 11.24
N GLY A 141 -0.47 -2.37 11.12
CA GLY A 141 0.84 -1.73 11.10
C GLY A 141 1.62 -1.97 12.39
N THR A 142 0.98 -1.85 13.56
CA THR A 142 1.60 -2.14 14.85
C THR A 142 2.00 -3.62 14.97
N LYS A 143 1.13 -4.55 14.52
CA LYS A 143 1.46 -5.98 14.50
C LYS A 143 2.63 -6.28 13.56
N ASN A 144 2.64 -5.73 12.35
CA ASN A 144 3.75 -5.91 11.41
C ASN A 144 5.06 -5.35 11.98
N LEU A 145 5.00 -4.19 12.64
CA LEU A 145 6.16 -3.56 13.25
C LEU A 145 6.76 -4.44 14.36
N LEU A 146 5.93 -4.93 15.28
CA LEU A 146 6.40 -5.70 16.45
C LEU A 146 6.80 -7.13 16.11
N PHE A 147 6.02 -7.81 15.27
CA PHE A 147 6.17 -9.26 15.05
C PHE A 147 6.93 -9.62 13.77
N LEU A 148 7.07 -8.69 12.82
CA LEU A 148 7.69 -8.97 11.53
C LEU A 148 8.97 -8.15 11.31
N TYR A 149 8.89 -6.82 11.46
CA TYR A 149 10.01 -5.94 11.09
C TYR A 149 11.04 -5.75 12.22
N LEU A 150 10.62 -5.69 13.48
CA LEU A 150 11.55 -5.55 14.60
C LEU A 150 12.46 -6.78 14.77
N PRO A 151 11.97 -8.03 14.72
CA PRO A 151 12.84 -9.21 14.76
C PRO A 151 13.79 -9.26 13.56
N GLN A 152 13.30 -8.88 12.38
CA GLN A 152 14.09 -8.79 11.14
C GLN A 152 15.22 -7.73 11.25
N ALA A 153 15.00 -6.63 11.98
CA ALA A 153 16.02 -5.61 12.20
C ALA A 153 17.12 -6.08 13.17
N MET A 154 16.80 -6.99 14.09
CA MET A 154 17.76 -7.50 15.08
C MET A 154 18.71 -8.54 14.49
N GLU A 155 18.26 -9.31 13.50
CA GLU A 155 19.04 -10.35 12.85
C GLU A 155 20.11 -9.79 11.89
N SER A 156 21.36 -10.23 12.04
CA SER A 156 22.51 -9.64 11.32
C SER A 156 22.42 -9.78 9.79
N THR A 157 21.81 -10.84 9.27
CA THR A 157 21.70 -11.11 7.83
C THR A 157 20.62 -10.26 7.15
N THR A 158 19.53 -9.92 7.85
CA THR A 158 18.37 -9.21 7.30
C THR A 158 18.19 -7.80 7.87
N ARG A 159 19.12 -7.35 8.72
CA ARG A 159 19.10 -6.06 9.43
C ARG A 159 18.76 -4.87 8.54
N VAL A 160 19.43 -4.73 7.40
CA VAL A 160 19.23 -3.58 6.49
C VAL A 160 17.80 -3.54 5.98
N GLN A 161 17.28 -4.69 5.51
CA GLN A 161 15.91 -4.82 5.05
C GLN A 161 14.91 -4.56 6.20
N GLY A 162 15.17 -5.11 7.39
CA GLY A 162 14.35 -4.90 8.57
C GLY A 162 14.25 -3.42 8.99
N ILE A 163 15.38 -2.70 8.99
CA ILE A 163 15.43 -1.26 9.31
C ILE A 163 14.64 -0.45 8.27
N ILE A 164 14.85 -0.71 6.97
CA ILE A 164 14.11 -0.01 5.91
C ILE A 164 12.61 -0.25 6.07
N ASN A 165 12.20 -1.50 6.28
CA ASN A 165 10.79 -1.86 6.40
C ASN A 165 10.13 -1.25 7.65
N LEU A 166 10.86 -1.24 8.76
CA LEU A 166 10.42 -0.64 10.01
C LEU A 166 10.21 0.86 9.85
N LEU A 167 11.20 1.57 9.28
CA LEU A 167 11.13 3.02 9.04
C LEU A 167 9.92 3.37 8.17
N LEU A 168 9.78 2.71 7.01
CA LEU A 168 8.69 2.99 6.09
C LEU A 168 7.31 2.76 6.73
N THR A 169 7.17 1.69 7.53
CA THR A 169 5.92 1.38 8.22
C THR A 169 5.61 2.43 9.29
N VAL A 170 6.60 2.88 10.05
CA VAL A 170 6.43 3.98 11.03
C VAL A 170 5.97 5.26 10.35
N VAL A 171 6.59 5.62 9.22
CA VAL A 171 6.20 6.80 8.44
C VAL A 171 4.74 6.70 7.98
N ILE A 172 4.33 5.56 7.41
CA ILE A 172 2.94 5.32 6.99
C ILE A 172 1.97 5.49 8.17
N MET A 173 2.28 4.94 9.34
CA MET A 173 1.42 5.06 10.53
C MET A 173 1.33 6.49 11.03
N ILE A 174 2.44 7.23 11.05
CA ILE A 174 2.45 8.66 11.40
C ILE A 174 1.59 9.45 10.42
N CYS A 175 1.67 9.17 9.11
CA CYS A 175 0.83 9.82 8.11
C CYS A 175 -0.67 9.58 8.37
N VAL A 176 -1.09 8.35 8.70
CA VAL A 176 -2.50 8.08 9.05
C VAL A 176 -2.93 8.94 10.24
N LEU A 177 -2.15 8.97 11.32
CA LEU A 177 -2.47 9.75 12.50
C LEU A 177 -2.53 11.24 12.20
N PHE A 178 -1.60 11.74 11.39
CA PHE A 178 -1.55 13.14 10.98
C PHE A 178 -2.76 13.54 10.13
N ILE A 179 -3.20 12.68 9.21
CA ILE A 179 -4.41 12.90 8.41
C ILE A 179 -5.63 13.03 9.32
N LEU A 180 -5.80 12.09 10.25
CA LEU A 180 -6.93 12.11 11.18
C LEU A 180 -6.88 13.35 12.10
N TYR A 181 -5.70 13.68 12.62
CA TYR A 181 -5.49 14.85 13.47
C TYR A 181 -5.81 16.17 12.76
N GLN A 182 -5.47 16.31 11.48
CA GLN A 182 -5.77 17.54 10.73
C GLN A 182 -7.21 17.60 10.23
N ALA A 183 -7.78 16.48 9.81
CA ALA A 183 -9.09 16.46 9.18
C ALA A 183 -10.23 16.65 10.19
N VAL A 184 -10.14 15.99 11.34
CA VAL A 184 -11.22 15.97 12.34
C VAL A 184 -11.57 17.37 12.89
N PRO A 185 -10.62 18.21 13.35
CA PRO A 185 -10.92 19.55 13.86
C PRO A 185 -11.53 20.45 12.78
N ARG A 186 -11.12 20.27 11.52
CA ARG A 186 -11.62 21.05 10.39
C ARG A 186 -13.09 20.73 10.11
N TRP A 187 -13.47 19.46 10.17
CA TRP A 187 -14.87 19.09 10.02
C TRP A 187 -15.71 19.55 11.20
N ILE A 188 -15.23 19.40 12.44
CA ILE A 188 -15.95 19.87 13.64
C ILE A 188 -16.27 21.36 13.55
N LYS A 189 -15.32 22.20 13.09
CA LYS A 189 -15.58 23.64 12.88
C LYS A 189 -16.69 23.90 11.87
N GLU A 190 -16.77 23.13 10.79
CA GLU A 190 -17.82 23.27 9.78
C GLU A 190 -19.17 22.70 10.24
N PHE A 191 -19.18 21.68 11.10
CA PHE A 191 -20.41 21.16 11.73
C PHE A 191 -21.01 22.13 12.77
N ILE A 192 -20.17 22.92 13.45
CA ILE A 192 -20.61 23.88 14.47
C ILE A 192 -21.10 25.20 13.84
N LYS A 193 -20.70 25.54 12.61
CA LYS A 193 -21.24 26.70 11.91
C LYS A 193 -22.73 26.49 11.63
N PRO A 194 -23.63 27.36 12.12
CA PRO A 194 -25.05 27.27 11.76
C PRO A 194 -25.18 27.41 10.25
N ALA A 195 -25.96 26.51 9.64
CA ALA A 195 -26.26 26.54 8.22
C ALA A 195 -26.77 27.95 7.84
N LYS A 196 -26.08 28.61 6.91
CA LYS A 196 -26.61 29.80 6.22
C LYS A 196 -27.63 29.36 5.17
#